data_AF-X1V475-F1
#
_entry.id   AF-X1V475-F1
#
_cell.length_a   1.000
_cell.length_b   1.000
_cell.length_c   1.000
_cell.angle_alpha   90.00
_cell.angle_beta   90.00
_cell.angle_gamma   90.00
#
_symmetry.space_group_name_H-M   'P 1'
#
loop_
_entity.id
_entity.type
_entity.pdbx_description
1 polymer ?
#
loop_
_entity_poly.entity_id
_entity_poly.type
_entity_poly.pdbx_seq_one_letter_code
_entity_poly.pdbx_strand_id
1 'polypeptide(L)' 'QQQGIGDQLVETCLKEANELGISTVFCLTYKPAFFEKCGFSQVDKAELPQKVWGECYRCPKFPNCDEVALIYHLEAGV' A
#
# COMPACT_ATOMS: atom_id res chain seq x y z
N GLN A 1 12.66 17.05 2.32
CA GLN A 1 11.89 16.07 1.51
C GLN A 1 11.85 16.57 0.07
N GLN A 2 11.57 15.72 -0.94
CA GLN A 2 11.56 16.00 -2.40
C GLN A 2 12.89 15.77 -3.17
N GLN A 3 13.74 14.86 -2.69
CA GLN A 3 14.95 14.45 -3.43
C GLN A 3 14.75 13.17 -4.27
N GLY A 4 13.51 12.77 -4.53
CA GLY A 4 13.18 11.52 -5.24
C GLY A 4 13.42 10.23 -4.43
N ILE A 5 13.99 10.31 -3.22
CA ILE A 5 14.29 9.15 -2.38
C ILE A 5 13.04 8.33 -2.06
N GLY A 6 11.89 8.98 -1.82
CA GLY A 6 10.63 8.28 -1.55
C GLY A 6 10.19 7.43 -2.76
N ASP A 7 10.29 8.00 -3.96
CA ASP A 7 9.91 7.31 -5.19
C ASP A 7 10.83 6.10 -5.43
N GLN A 8 12.14 6.27 -5.23
CA GLN A 8 13.13 5.18 -5.34
C GLN A 8 12.87 4.05 -4.35
N LEU A 9 12.48 4.37 -3.11
CA LEU A 9 12.14 3.36 -2.11
C LEU A 9 10.91 2.54 -2.54
N VAL A 10 9.84 3.21 -3.00
CA VAL A 10 8.63 2.52 -3.46
C VAL A 10 8.93 1.65 -4.67
N GLU A 11 9.67 2.17 -5.66
CA GLU A 11 10.06 1.41 -6.85
C GLU A 11 10.89 0.16 -6.50
N THR A 12 11.83 0.30 -5.56
CA THR A 12 12.65 -0.83 -5.10
C THR A 12 11.79 -1.90 -4.43
N CYS A 13 10.85 -1.50 -3.55
CA CYS A 13 9.94 -2.44 -2.90
C CYS A 13 9.00 -3.14 -3.90
N LEU A 14 8.49 -2.43 -4.91
CA LEU A 14 7.65 -3.02 -5.95
C LEU A 14 8.43 -4.03 -6.81
N LYS A 15 9.68 -3.71 -7.14
CA LYS A 15 10.58 -4.63 -7.84
C LYS A 15 10.82 -5.89 -7.03
N GLU A 16 11.16 -5.76 -5.74
CA GLU A 16 11.38 -6.91 -4.86
C GLU A 16 10.10 -7.75 -4.71
N ALA A 17 8.94 -7.10 -4.57
CA ALA A 17 7.65 -7.80 -4.53
C ALA A 17 7.40 -8.62 -5.81
N ASN A 18 7.74 -8.08 -6.98
CA ASN A 18 7.66 -8.80 -8.25
C ASN A 18 8.62 -10.00 -8.29
N GLU A 19 9.87 -9.83 -7.85
CA GLU A 19 10.88 -10.90 -7.77
C GLU A 19 10.46 -12.03 -6.82
N LEU A 20 9.70 -11.70 -5.77
CA LEU A 20 9.12 -12.66 -4.83
C LEU A 20 7.82 -13.33 -5.34
N GLY A 21 7.35 -12.96 -6.53
CA GLY A 21 6.08 -13.47 -7.08
C GLY A 21 4.83 -12.97 -6.35
N ILE A 22 4.93 -11.83 -5.65
CA ILE A 22 3.79 -11.19 -4.99
C ILE A 22 2.95 -10.47 -6.05
N SER A 23 1.68 -10.85 -6.18
CA SER A 23 0.77 -10.27 -7.18
C SER A 23 0.12 -8.95 -6.72
N THR A 24 0.16 -8.65 -5.43
CA THR A 24 -0.58 -7.53 -4.85
C THR A 24 0.16 -6.93 -3.67
N VAL A 25 0.38 -5.63 -3.72
CA VAL A 25 0.96 -4.82 -2.64
C VAL A 25 -0.09 -3.84 -2.16
N PHE A 26 -0.20 -3.61 -0.85
CA PHE A 26 -1.11 -2.61 -0.30
C PHE A 26 -0.38 -1.67 0.64
N CYS A 27 -0.95 -0.48 0.85
CA CYS A 27 -0.48 0.46 1.86
C CYS A 27 -1.64 1.17 2.59
N LEU A 28 -1.40 1.54 3.84
CA LEU A 28 -2.26 2.43 4.63
C LEU A 28 -1.49 3.74 4.83
N THR A 29 -2.06 4.88 4.46
CA THR A 29 -1.32 6.15 4.46
C THR A 29 -2.20 7.37 4.68
N TYR A 30 -1.61 8.44 5.24
CA TYR A 30 -2.22 9.78 5.29
C TYR A 30 -1.90 10.62 4.05
N LYS A 31 -1.08 10.12 3.11
CA LYS A 31 -0.66 10.84 1.90
C LYS A 31 -0.95 10.02 0.63
N PRO A 32 -2.23 9.77 0.29
CA PRO A 32 -2.61 8.91 -0.84
C PRO A 32 -2.02 9.41 -2.17
N ALA A 33 -2.04 10.73 -2.41
CA ALA A 33 -1.56 11.35 -3.64
C ALA A 33 -0.07 11.10 -3.96
N PHE A 34 0.74 10.70 -2.98
CA PHE A 34 2.11 10.27 -3.24
C PHE A 34 2.13 8.87 -3.88
N PHE A 35 1.42 7.91 -3.29
CA PHE A 35 1.37 6.52 -3.77
C PHE A 35 0.57 6.38 -5.07
N GLU A 36 -0.45 7.21 -5.29
CA GLU A 36 -1.18 7.26 -6.57
C GLU A 36 -0.25 7.59 -7.73
N LYS A 37 0.74 8.49 -7.53
CA LYS A 37 1.77 8.79 -8.53
C LYS A 37 2.69 7.61 -8.80
N CYS A 38 2.85 6.71 -7.82
CA CYS A 38 3.58 5.45 -7.96
C CYS A 38 2.73 4.33 -8.58
N GLY A 39 1.49 4.61 -9.03
CA GLY A 39 0.61 3.65 -9.67
C GLY A 39 -0.31 2.86 -8.73
N PHE A 40 -0.37 3.22 -7.45
CA PHE A 40 -1.35 2.64 -6.53
C PHE A 40 -2.75 3.22 -6.80
N SER A 41 -3.77 2.45 -6.46
CA SER A 41 -5.19 2.84 -6.56
C SER A 41 -5.85 2.75 -5.18
N GLN A 42 -6.73 3.70 -4.85
CA GLN A 42 -7.46 3.66 -3.58
C GLN A 42 -8.49 2.53 -3.58
N VAL A 43 -8.63 1.85 -2.44
CA VAL A 43 -9.62 0.77 -2.21
C VAL A 43 -10.29 0.95 -0.86
N ASP A 44 -11.42 0.27 -0.65
CA ASP A 44 -12.00 0.19 0.68
C ASP A 44 -11.08 -0.64 1.60
N LYS A 45 -10.94 -0.23 2.87
CA LYS A 45 -10.19 -1.01 3.88
C LYS A 45 -10.76 -2.43 4.01
N ALA A 46 -12.04 -2.61 3.70
CA ALA A 46 -12.72 -3.89 3.72
C ALA A 46 -12.19 -4.88 2.67
N GLU A 47 -11.57 -4.40 1.60
CA GLU A 47 -10.97 -5.21 0.54
C GLU A 47 -9.59 -5.77 0.94
N LEU A 48 -8.98 -5.23 2.00
CA LEU A 48 -7.68 -5.70 2.47
C LEU A 48 -7.79 -7.09 3.10
N PRO A 49 -6.74 -7.93 2.99
CA PRO A 49 -6.73 -9.27 3.58
C PRO A 49 -7.09 -9.23 5.06
N GLN A 50 -7.95 -10.16 5.52
CA GLN A 50 -8.44 -10.22 6.90
C GLN A 50 -7.32 -10.23 7.95
N LYS A 51 -6.13 -10.74 7.60
CA LYS A 51 -4.95 -10.71 8.47
C LYS A 51 -4.54 -9.30 8.91
N VAL A 52 -4.79 -8.29 8.07
CA VAL A 52 -4.46 -6.87 8.37
C VAL A 52 -5.39 -6.30 9.43
N TRP A 53 -6.63 -6.79 9.50
CA TRP A 53 -7.64 -6.26 10.41
C TRP A 53 -7.31 -6.47 11.88
N GLY A 54 -6.52 -7.48 12.21
CA GLY A 54 -6.04 -7.71 13.57
C GLY A 54 -5.26 -6.53 14.14
N GLU A 55 -4.45 -5.89 13.29
CA GLU A 55 -3.69 -4.69 13.66
C GLU A 55 -4.58 -3.45 13.70
N CYS A 56 -5.55 -3.34 12.78
CA CYS A 56 -6.51 -2.24 12.78
C CYS A 56 -7.40 -2.26 14.03
N TYR A 57 -7.89 -3.42 14.46
CA TYR A 57 -8.78 -3.52 15.63
C TYR A 57 -8.10 -3.11 16.94
N ARG A 58 -6.78 -3.30 17.05
CA ARG A 58 -5.98 -2.89 18.21
C ARG A 58 -5.56 -1.42 18.15
N CYS A 59 -5.79 -0.75 17.03
CA CYS A 59 -5.41 0.65 16.86
C CYS A 59 -6.28 1.57 17.73
N PRO A 60 -5.69 2.48 18.52
CA PRO A 60 -6.47 3.44 19.33
C PRO A 60 -7.29 4.42 18.48
N LYS A 61 -6.99 4.53 17.18
CA LYS A 61 -7.75 5.35 16.23
C LYS A 61 -8.92 4.60 15.61
N PHE A 62 -9.05 3.29 15.80
CA PHE A 62 -10.18 2.54 15.26
C PHE A 62 -11.47 2.90 15.99
N PRO A 63 -12.61 3.08 15.29
CA PRO A 63 -12.82 2.96 13.83
C PRO A 63 -12.53 4.24 13.03
N ASN A 64 -12.25 5.36 13.70
CA ASN A 64 -12.03 6.69 13.08
C ASN A 64 -10.60 6.89 12.54
N CYS A 65 -9.99 5.86 11.95
CA CYS A 65 -8.62 5.96 11.44
C CYS A 65 -8.62 6.72 10.10
N ASP A 66 -7.94 7.85 10.04
CA ASP A 66 -7.87 8.73 8.85
C ASP A 66 -6.91 8.23 7.74
N GLU A 67 -6.29 7.06 7.92
CA GLU A 67 -5.47 6.45 6.87
C GLU A 67 -6.35 5.98 5.71
N VAL A 68 -5.87 6.14 4.49
CA VAL A 68 -6.48 5.63 3.27
C VAL A 68 -5.79 4.34 2.86
N ALA A 69 -6.56 3.35 2.43
CA ALA A 69 -6.04 2.10 1.87
C ALA A 69 -5.80 2.26 0.36
N LEU A 70 -4.62 1.85 -0.10
CA LEU A 70 -4.32 1.76 -1.51
C LEU A 70 -3.73 0.39 -1.87
N ILE A 71 -3.95 -0.03 -3.10
CA ILE A 71 -3.49 -1.30 -3.68
C ILE A 71 -2.70 -1.04 -4.97
N TYR A 72 -1.68 -1.87 -5.20
CA TYR A 72 -0.96 -1.98 -6.44
C TYR A 72 -1.02 -3.44 -6.89
N HIS A 73 -1.50 -3.66 -8.10
CA HIS A 73 -1.49 -4.98 -8.72
C HIS A 73 -0.24 -5.11 -9.59
N LEU A 74 0.61 -6.08 -9.25
CA LEU A 74 1.74 -6.46 -10.08
C LEU A 74 1.20 -7.44 -11.12
N GLU A 75 1.47 -7.16 -12.40
CA GLU A 75 1.25 -8.18 -13.43
C GLU A 75 2.24 -9.30 -13.15
N ALA A 76 1.74 -10.42 -12.63
CA ALA A 76 2.55 -11.60 -12.43
C ALA A 76 3.12 -11.99 -13.79
N GLY A 77 4.45 -11.90 -13.93
CA GLY A 77 5.15 -12.21 -15.16
C GLY A 77 4.71 -13.56 -15.71
N VAL A 78 4.25 -13.54 -16.98
CA VAL A 78 4.16 -14.71 -17.85
C VAL A 78 5.56 -15.29 -18.07
#